data_AF-A0A932K727-F1
#
_entry.id   AF-A0A932K727-F1
#
_cell.length_a   1.000
_cell.length_b   1.000
_cell.length_c   1.000
_cell.angle_alpha   90.00
_cell.angle_beta   90.00
_cell.angle_gamma   90.00
#
_symmetry.space_group_name_H-M   'P 1'
#
loop_
_entity.id
_entity.type
_entity.pdbx_description
1 polymer ?
#
loop_
_entity_poly.entity_id
_entity_poly.type
_entity_poly.pdbx_seq_one_letter_code
_entity_poly.pdbx_strand_id
1 'polypeptide(L)'
;MDAESWIISTVSRALAFGTPLLWGALGEIYAERAGVINLGVEGMMILGAFFAFAVAQTTGHVELGLLAAAAVGGLAALLHAFLSITLRANQYVSGLALTMIGLGLAGLLGRGWEGTPLQKPLLDVSIPWLSSLPLLGPALFAGQSPLTYLGLILAAILWWILYHTRWGILLRSCGEAPGAADAAGVWRRER
;
A
#
# COMPACT_ATOMS: atom_id res chain seq x y z
N MET A 1 -2.94 22.72 -26.37
CA MET A 1 -2.02 22.30 -25.30
C MET A 1 -0.62 22.38 -25.87
N ASP A 2 0.21 23.21 -25.26
CA ASP A 2 1.67 23.27 -25.44
C ASP A 2 2.33 21.98 -24.93
N ALA A 3 3.49 21.62 -25.51
CA ALA A 3 4.18 20.36 -25.18
C ALA A 3 4.62 20.30 -23.72
N GLU A 4 4.99 21.45 -23.14
CA GLU A 4 5.38 21.58 -21.74
C GLU A 4 4.23 21.27 -20.79
N SER A 5 3.06 21.91 -20.96
CA SER A 5 1.88 21.61 -20.13
C SER A 5 1.40 20.17 -20.28
N TRP A 6 1.52 19.59 -21.48
CA TRP A 6 1.21 18.17 -21.69
C TRP A 6 2.12 17.27 -20.86
N ILE A 7 3.45 17.47 -20.90
CA ILE A 7 4.41 16.70 -20.10
C ILE A 7 4.13 16.85 -18.61
N ILE A 8 4.00 18.08 -18.12
CA ILE A 8 3.76 18.37 -16.69
C ILE A 8 2.49 17.66 -16.22
N SER A 9 1.40 17.80 -16.97
CA SER A 9 0.10 17.20 -16.61
C SER A 9 0.13 15.67 -16.63
N THR A 10 0.81 15.07 -17.61
CA THR A 10 0.95 13.62 -17.70
C THR A 10 1.76 13.08 -16.53
N VAL A 11 2.90 13.70 -16.20
CA VAL A 11 3.75 13.25 -15.09
C VAL A 11 3.05 13.42 -13.74
N SER A 12 2.42 14.58 -13.50
CA SER A 12 1.68 14.82 -12.26
C SER A 12 0.52 13.83 -12.08
N ARG A 13 -0.24 13.54 -13.14
CA ARG A 13 -1.29 12.50 -13.10
C ARG A 13 -0.72 11.10 -12.91
N ALA A 14 0.41 10.78 -13.54
CA ALA A 14 1.07 9.49 -13.37
C ALA A 14 1.48 9.26 -11.90
N LEU A 15 1.96 10.31 -11.20
CA LEU A 15 2.22 10.24 -9.76
C LEU A 15 0.94 10.02 -8.96
N ALA A 16 -0.12 10.80 -9.23
CA ALA A 16 -1.38 10.68 -8.51
C ALA A 16 -2.00 9.27 -8.63
N PHE A 17 -2.10 8.75 -9.86
CA PHE A 17 -2.63 7.40 -10.11
C PHE A 17 -1.64 6.27 -9.73
N GLY A 18 -0.35 6.54 -9.80
CA GLY A 18 0.69 5.59 -9.43
C GLY A 18 0.86 5.44 -7.91
N THR A 19 0.46 6.43 -7.12
CA THR A 19 0.65 6.41 -5.66
C THR A 19 -0.02 5.20 -4.99
N PRO A 20 -1.31 4.89 -5.22
CA PRO A 20 -1.91 3.68 -4.66
C PRO A 20 -1.17 2.40 -5.05
N LEU A 21 -0.72 2.31 -6.31
CA LEU A 21 0.05 1.16 -6.81
C LEU A 21 1.42 1.04 -6.13
N LEU A 22 2.10 2.17 -5.89
CA LEU A 22 3.34 2.22 -5.13
C LEU A 22 3.13 1.64 -3.73
N TRP A 23 2.10 2.09 -3.01
CA TRP A 23 1.80 1.60 -1.67
C TRP A 23 1.53 0.08 -1.65
N GLY A 24 0.75 -0.43 -2.61
CA GLY A 24 0.54 -1.87 -2.78
C GLY A 24 1.84 -2.62 -3.06
N ALA A 25 2.62 -2.14 -4.03
CA ALA A 25 3.88 -2.78 -4.44
C ALA A 25 4.91 -2.84 -3.30
N LEU A 26 5.00 -1.80 -2.47
CA LEU A 26 5.92 -1.79 -1.32
C LEU A 26 5.60 -2.92 -0.32
N GLY A 27 4.33 -3.16 -0.04
CA GLY A 27 3.91 -4.27 0.81
C GLY A 27 4.14 -5.63 0.15
N GLU A 28 3.78 -5.76 -1.12
CA GLU A 28 3.90 -7.03 -1.85
C GLU A 28 5.34 -7.48 -2.05
N ILE A 29 6.29 -6.55 -2.28
CA ILE A 29 7.71 -6.90 -2.34
C ILE A 29 8.15 -7.60 -1.04
N TYR A 30 7.67 -7.14 0.12
CA TYR A 30 8.00 -7.78 1.40
C TYR A 30 7.32 -9.14 1.55
N ALA A 31 6.05 -9.26 1.17
CA ALA A 31 5.33 -10.52 1.21
C ALA A 31 6.01 -11.59 0.33
N GLU A 32 6.28 -11.26 -0.93
CA GLU A 32 6.93 -12.17 -1.88
C GLU A 32 8.33 -12.57 -1.42
N ARG A 33 9.10 -11.61 -0.90
CA ARG A 33 10.45 -11.88 -0.37
C ARG A 33 10.43 -12.72 0.90
N ALA A 34 9.32 -12.72 1.64
CA ALA A 34 9.09 -13.62 2.77
C ALA A 34 8.54 -15.00 2.34
N GLY A 35 8.33 -15.24 1.04
CA GLY A 35 7.79 -16.50 0.51
C GLY A 35 6.26 -16.61 0.56
N VAL A 36 5.55 -15.48 0.70
CA VAL A 36 4.09 -15.43 0.72
C VAL A 36 3.59 -14.67 -0.51
N ILE A 37 2.83 -15.37 -1.35
CA ILE A 37 2.21 -14.80 -2.55
C ILE A 37 0.82 -14.26 -2.19
N ASN A 38 0.57 -12.99 -2.46
CA ASN A 38 -0.70 -12.34 -2.10
C ASN A 38 -1.40 -11.70 -3.32
N LEU A 39 -2.16 -12.51 -4.06
CA LEU A 39 -3.09 -12.01 -5.09
C LEU A 39 -4.30 -11.24 -4.49
N GLY A 40 -4.38 -11.15 -3.17
CA GLY A 40 -5.46 -10.49 -2.42
C GLY A 40 -5.24 -9.00 -2.18
N VAL A 41 -4.08 -8.44 -2.53
CA VAL A 41 -3.70 -7.06 -2.21
C VAL A 41 -4.71 -6.03 -2.74
N GLU A 42 -5.27 -6.26 -3.93
CA GLU A 42 -6.27 -5.37 -4.52
C GLU A 42 -7.54 -5.30 -3.65
N GLY A 43 -8.02 -6.44 -3.14
CA GLY A 43 -9.12 -6.48 -2.17
C GLY A 43 -8.79 -5.75 -0.87
N MET A 44 -7.58 -5.93 -0.35
CA MET A 44 -7.12 -5.24 0.87
C MET A 44 -7.10 -3.72 0.67
N MET A 45 -6.60 -3.26 -0.48
CA MET A 45 -6.57 -1.84 -0.85
C MET A 45 -7.98 -1.27 -1.00
N ILE A 46 -8.89 -1.99 -1.65
CA ILE A 46 -10.29 -1.56 -1.84
C ILE A 46 -11.02 -1.44 -0.49
N LEU A 47 -10.85 -2.43 0.40
CA LEU A 47 -11.40 -2.36 1.75
C LEU A 47 -10.80 -1.18 2.53
N GLY A 48 -9.48 -1.03 2.50
CA GLY A 48 -8.79 0.08 3.14
C GLY A 48 -9.32 1.44 2.65
N ALA A 49 -9.45 1.62 1.33
CA ALA A 49 -9.97 2.83 0.72
C ALA A 49 -11.41 3.14 1.19
N PHE A 50 -12.29 2.13 1.18
CA PHE A 50 -13.66 2.29 1.68
C PHE A 50 -13.69 2.70 3.16
N PHE A 51 -12.98 2.00 4.04
CA PHE A 51 -13.00 2.31 5.47
C PHE A 51 -12.30 3.63 5.79
N ALA A 52 -11.25 4.00 5.06
CA ALA A 52 -10.66 5.33 5.17
C ALA A 52 -11.66 6.43 4.82
N PHE A 53 -12.36 6.28 3.69
CA PHE A 53 -13.40 7.22 3.29
C PHE A 53 -14.51 7.27 4.33
N ALA A 54 -15.05 6.13 4.74
CA ALA A 54 -16.13 6.00 5.71
C ALA A 54 -15.83 6.74 7.02
N VAL A 55 -14.64 6.49 7.59
CA VAL A 55 -14.22 7.09 8.85
C VAL A 55 -13.93 8.56 8.67
N ALA A 56 -13.20 8.97 7.64
CA ALA A 56 -12.91 10.38 7.41
C ALA A 56 -14.19 11.20 7.13
N GLN A 57 -15.15 10.63 6.39
CA GLN A 57 -16.41 11.27 6.02
C GLN A 57 -17.35 11.43 7.22
N THR A 58 -17.37 10.47 8.13
CA THR A 58 -18.24 10.50 9.32
C THR A 58 -17.64 11.29 10.48
N THR A 59 -16.32 11.21 10.68
CA THR A 59 -15.63 11.90 11.78
C THR A 59 -15.14 13.30 11.40
N GLY A 60 -14.98 13.59 10.11
CA GLY A 60 -14.34 14.81 9.63
C GLY A 60 -12.82 14.85 9.79
N HIS A 61 -12.18 13.73 10.17
CA HIS A 61 -10.74 13.64 10.38
C HIS A 61 -10.09 12.62 9.44
N VAL A 62 -9.32 13.10 8.47
CA VAL A 62 -8.65 12.25 7.45
C VAL A 62 -7.62 11.31 8.08
N GLU A 63 -6.92 11.76 9.12
CA GLU A 63 -5.91 10.96 9.80
C GLU A 63 -6.51 9.69 10.43
N LEU A 64 -7.72 9.78 11.00
CA LEU A 64 -8.46 8.62 11.49
C LEU A 64 -8.85 7.68 10.35
N GLY A 65 -9.18 8.23 9.18
CA GLY A 65 -9.39 7.45 7.96
C GLY A 65 -8.14 6.67 7.55
N LEU A 66 -6.96 7.31 7.54
CA LEU A 66 -5.70 6.64 7.23
C LEU A 66 -5.39 5.50 8.23
N LEU A 67 -5.61 5.73 9.52
CA LEU A 67 -5.46 4.70 10.54
C LEU A 67 -6.45 3.54 10.34
N ALA A 68 -7.69 3.85 9.96
CA ALA A 68 -8.69 2.83 9.64
C ALA A 68 -8.29 1.98 8.42
N ALA A 69 -7.79 2.61 7.35
CA ALA A 69 -7.25 1.89 6.19
C ALA A 69 -6.10 0.96 6.58
N ALA A 70 -5.13 1.46 7.35
CA ALA A 70 -4.00 0.66 7.80
C ALA A 70 -4.46 -0.53 8.67
N ALA A 71 -5.39 -0.30 9.59
CA ALA A 71 -5.94 -1.35 10.44
C ALA A 71 -6.70 -2.42 9.64
N VAL A 72 -7.60 -2.02 8.73
CA VAL A 72 -8.39 -2.96 7.92
C VAL A 72 -7.51 -3.72 6.94
N GLY A 73 -6.60 -3.04 6.25
CA GLY A 73 -5.63 -3.69 5.36
C GLY A 73 -4.76 -4.68 6.12
N GLY A 74 -4.26 -4.29 7.30
CA GLY A 74 -3.48 -5.16 8.18
C GLY A 74 -4.27 -6.37 8.67
N LEU A 75 -5.52 -6.21 9.07
CA LEU A 75 -6.40 -7.32 9.47
C LEU A 75 -6.67 -8.29 8.31
N ALA A 76 -6.90 -7.76 7.10
CA ALA A 76 -7.09 -8.57 5.91
C ALA A 76 -5.80 -9.34 5.53
N ALA A 77 -4.64 -8.71 5.64
CA ALA A 77 -3.34 -9.35 5.46
C ALA A 77 -3.08 -10.44 6.51
N LEU A 78 -3.41 -10.18 7.78
CA LEU A 78 -3.30 -11.18 8.85
C LEU A 78 -4.23 -12.37 8.62
N LEU A 79 -5.46 -12.14 8.13
CA LEU A 79 -6.37 -13.21 7.74
C LEU A 79 -5.76 -14.05 6.61
N HIS A 80 -5.23 -13.41 5.57
CA HIS A 80 -4.56 -14.12 4.48
C HIS A 80 -3.37 -14.95 4.98
N ALA A 81 -2.51 -14.36 5.81
CA ALA A 81 -1.36 -15.04 6.42
C ALA A 81 -1.79 -16.20 7.33
N PHE A 82 -2.86 -16.04 8.11
CA PHE A 82 -3.39 -17.12 8.93
C PHE A 82 -3.87 -18.29 8.07
N LEU A 83 -4.64 -18.02 7.01
CA LEU A 83 -5.13 -19.05 6.10
C LEU A 83 -3.97 -19.74 5.36
N SER A 84 -3.02 -18.97 4.82
CA SER A 84 -1.96 -19.52 3.97
C SER A 84 -0.80 -20.16 4.75
N ILE A 85 -0.41 -19.58 5.89
CA ILE A 85 0.74 -20.04 6.67
C ILE A 85 0.28 -21.04 7.75
N THR A 86 -0.75 -20.69 8.52
CA THR A 86 -1.17 -21.51 9.67
C THR A 86 -2.03 -22.68 9.21
N LEU A 87 -3.03 -22.43 8.37
CA LEU A 87 -3.93 -23.49 7.87
C LEU A 87 -3.42 -24.15 6.58
N ARG A 88 -2.31 -23.67 6.00
CA ARG A 88 -1.71 -24.19 4.76
C ARG A 88 -2.69 -24.21 3.59
N ALA A 89 -3.63 -23.26 3.56
CA ALA A 89 -4.53 -23.09 2.43
C ALA A 89 -3.74 -22.62 1.19
N ASN A 90 -4.26 -22.91 0.00
CA ASN A 90 -3.66 -22.44 -1.24
C ASN A 90 -3.69 -20.90 -1.29
N GLN A 91 -2.50 -20.29 -1.36
CA GLN A 91 -2.29 -18.84 -1.37
C GLN A 91 -2.99 -18.15 -2.54
N TYR A 92 -3.00 -18.74 -3.73
CA TYR A 92 -3.70 -18.19 -4.90
C TYR A 92 -5.22 -18.15 -4.65
N VAL A 93 -5.79 -19.21 -4.10
CA VAL A 93 -7.22 -19.28 -3.80
C VAL A 93 -7.59 -18.28 -2.71
N SER A 94 -6.82 -18.24 -1.62
CA SER A 94 -7.06 -17.30 -0.53
C SER A 94 -6.95 -15.85 -0.98
N GLY A 95 -5.92 -15.52 -1.77
CA GLY A 95 -5.71 -14.18 -2.32
C GLY A 95 -6.86 -13.76 -3.24
N LEU A 96 -7.19 -14.57 -4.26
CA LEU A 96 -8.29 -14.26 -5.17
C LEU A 96 -9.64 -14.14 -4.45
N ALA A 97 -9.91 -15.01 -3.46
CA ALA A 97 -11.11 -14.92 -2.64
C ALA A 97 -11.15 -13.60 -1.85
N LEU A 98 -10.02 -13.17 -1.28
CA LEU A 98 -9.94 -11.91 -0.55
C LEU A 98 -10.17 -10.70 -1.47
N THR A 99 -9.68 -10.74 -2.71
CA THR A 99 -10.00 -9.72 -3.73
C THR A 99 -11.48 -9.64 -4.01
N MET A 100 -12.14 -10.78 -4.23
CA MET A 100 -13.59 -10.82 -4.46
C MET A 100 -14.40 -10.33 -3.26
N ILE A 101 -14.00 -10.72 -2.05
CA ILE A 101 -14.62 -10.23 -0.80
C ILE A 101 -14.42 -8.72 -0.67
N GLY A 102 -13.24 -8.21 -0.96
CA GLY A 102 -12.94 -6.79 -0.89
C GLY A 102 -13.82 -5.96 -1.83
N LEU A 103 -13.89 -6.36 -3.11
CA LEU A 103 -14.80 -5.76 -4.08
C LEU A 103 -16.26 -5.83 -3.63
N GLY A 104 -16.73 -7.01 -3.21
CA GLY A 104 -18.12 -7.23 -2.82
C GLY A 104 -18.53 -6.43 -1.59
N LEU A 105 -17.72 -6.44 -0.53
CA LEU A 105 -18.02 -5.73 0.71
C LEU A 105 -17.91 -4.22 0.54
N ALA A 106 -16.84 -3.71 -0.04
CA ALA A 106 -16.70 -2.28 -0.28
C ALA A 106 -17.81 -1.77 -1.22
N GLY A 107 -18.15 -2.53 -2.26
CA GLY A 107 -19.24 -2.22 -3.16
C GLY A 107 -20.61 -2.25 -2.48
N LEU A 108 -20.87 -3.18 -1.55
CA LEU A 108 -22.14 -3.24 -0.82
C LEU A 108 -22.26 -2.13 0.23
N LEU A 109 -21.23 -1.93 1.04
CA LEU A 109 -21.24 -0.96 2.13
C LEU A 109 -21.09 0.48 1.62
N GLY A 110 -20.42 0.67 0.48
CA GLY A 110 -20.16 1.97 -0.13
C GLY A 110 -21.29 2.54 -0.97
N ARG A 111 -22.34 1.76 -1.31
CA ARG A 111 -23.40 2.22 -2.25
C ARG A 111 -24.02 3.56 -1.87
N GLY A 112 -24.24 3.79 -0.58
CA GLY A 112 -24.85 5.03 -0.08
C GLY A 112 -23.96 6.27 -0.20
N TRP A 113 -22.68 6.08 -0.52
CA TRP A 113 -21.67 7.14 -0.66
C TRP A 113 -21.14 7.26 -2.08
N GLU A 114 -21.66 6.51 -3.04
CA GLU A 114 -21.27 6.64 -4.45
C GLU A 114 -21.49 8.08 -4.94
N GLY A 115 -20.47 8.65 -5.57
CA GLY A 115 -20.50 10.03 -6.06
C GLY A 115 -20.40 11.10 -4.98
N THR A 116 -20.30 10.74 -3.69
CA THR A 116 -20.12 11.73 -2.63
C THR A 116 -18.64 12.06 -2.44
N PRO A 117 -18.22 13.33 -2.62
CA PRO A 117 -16.85 13.73 -2.36
C PRO A 117 -16.59 13.80 -0.85
N LEU A 118 -15.35 13.56 -0.45
CA LEU A 118 -14.93 13.67 0.94
C LEU A 118 -15.07 15.13 1.40
N GLN A 119 -15.74 15.38 2.53
CA GLN A 119 -16.01 16.74 3.02
C GLN A 119 -14.74 17.54 3.34
N LYS A 120 -13.75 16.89 3.94
CA LYS A 120 -12.47 17.48 4.31
C LYS A 120 -11.37 16.59 3.75
N PRO A 121 -10.96 16.77 2.49
CA PRO A 121 -9.92 15.95 1.89
C PRO A 121 -8.54 16.27 2.47
N LEU A 122 -7.61 15.34 2.30
CA LEU A 122 -6.19 15.61 2.58
C LEU A 122 -5.73 16.72 1.63
N LEU A 123 -5.10 17.75 2.18
CA LEU A 123 -4.62 18.87 1.38
C LEU A 123 -3.36 18.48 0.63
N ASP A 124 -3.30 18.82 -0.65
CA ASP A 124 -2.11 18.66 -1.46
C ASP A 124 -1.00 19.61 -0.97
N VAL A 125 0.24 19.12 -1.03
CA VAL A 125 1.42 19.83 -0.55
C VAL A 125 2.34 20.15 -1.71
N SER A 126 2.83 21.39 -1.71
CA SER A 126 3.89 21.84 -2.61
C SER A 126 5.17 22.08 -1.82
N ILE A 127 6.28 21.50 -2.25
CA ILE A 127 7.57 21.68 -1.57
C ILE A 127 8.14 23.05 -1.97
N PRO A 128 8.36 23.99 -1.02
CA PRO A 128 8.94 25.29 -1.33
C PRO A 128 10.30 25.13 -2.02
N TRP A 129 10.65 26.04 -2.92
CA TRP A 129 11.90 26.07 -3.71
C TRP A 129 12.03 24.98 -4.79
N LEU A 130 11.59 23.74 -4.52
CA LEU A 130 11.59 22.68 -5.53
C LEU A 130 10.44 22.83 -6.53
N SER A 131 9.28 23.33 -6.08
CA SER A 131 8.12 23.59 -6.95
C SER A 131 8.37 24.68 -8.00
N SER A 132 9.34 25.56 -7.79
CA SER A 132 9.71 26.63 -8.73
C SER A 132 10.67 26.20 -9.83
N LEU A 133 11.17 24.96 -9.83
CA LEU A 133 12.03 24.46 -10.90
C LEU A 133 11.25 24.32 -12.22
N PRO A 134 11.78 24.79 -13.36
CA PRO A 134 11.11 24.64 -14.65
C PRO A 134 10.92 23.15 -14.96
N LEU A 135 9.76 22.80 -15.53
CA LEU A 135 9.33 21.44 -15.87
C LEU A 135 9.17 20.48 -14.67
N LEU A 136 10.24 20.23 -13.90
CA LEU A 136 10.26 19.25 -12.81
C LEU A 136 9.52 19.70 -11.55
N GLY A 137 9.57 20.99 -11.23
CA GLY A 137 8.87 21.56 -10.07
C GLY A 137 7.36 21.38 -10.15
N PRO A 138 6.71 21.87 -11.21
CA PRO A 138 5.29 21.67 -11.45
C PRO A 138 4.89 20.19 -11.59
N ALA A 139 5.76 19.37 -12.17
CA ALA A 139 5.46 17.96 -12.44
C ALA A 139 5.51 17.07 -11.19
N LEU A 140 6.48 17.30 -10.29
CA LEU A 140 6.77 16.39 -9.18
C LEU A 140 6.56 17.00 -7.79
N PHE A 141 6.66 18.31 -7.66
CA PHE A 141 6.78 18.99 -6.36
C PHE A 141 5.68 20.03 -6.09
N ALA A 142 4.76 20.22 -7.04
CA ALA A 142 3.63 21.12 -6.90
C ALA A 142 2.32 20.32 -6.84
N GLY A 143 1.51 20.57 -5.80
CA GLY A 143 0.15 20.04 -5.67
C GLY A 143 0.07 18.52 -5.65
N GLN A 144 0.99 17.84 -4.95
CA GLN A 144 0.95 16.38 -4.80
C GLN A 144 0.45 15.98 -3.42
N SER A 145 -0.17 14.81 -3.32
CA SER A 145 -0.62 14.27 -2.05
C SER A 145 0.57 14.01 -1.11
N PRO A 146 0.45 14.33 0.20
CA PRO A 146 1.44 13.93 1.20
C PRO A 146 1.78 12.43 1.18
N LEU A 147 0.81 11.59 0.80
CA LEU A 147 0.99 10.13 0.72
C LEU A 147 1.91 9.70 -0.42
N THR A 148 2.02 10.50 -1.48
CA THR A 148 2.96 10.26 -2.58
C THR A 148 4.40 10.42 -2.09
N TYR A 149 4.70 11.54 -1.44
CA TYR A 149 6.03 11.79 -0.88
C TYR A 149 6.37 10.77 0.22
N LEU A 150 5.41 10.47 1.10
CA LEU A 150 5.60 9.44 2.12
C LEU A 150 5.89 8.07 1.49
N GLY A 151 5.14 7.68 0.45
CA GLY A 151 5.37 6.43 -0.28
C GLY A 151 6.77 6.36 -0.90
N LEU A 152 7.26 7.46 -1.50
CA LEU A 152 8.62 7.52 -2.06
C LEU A 152 9.71 7.42 -0.99
N ILE A 153 9.53 8.10 0.15
CA ILE A 153 10.46 8.00 1.29
C ILE A 153 10.45 6.57 1.83
N LEU A 154 9.27 5.98 2.03
CA LEU A 154 9.14 4.60 2.46
C LEU A 154 9.76 3.62 1.48
N ALA A 155 9.65 3.85 0.17
CA ALA A 155 10.31 3.02 -0.83
C ALA A 155 11.82 2.95 -0.61
N ALA A 156 12.47 4.10 -0.41
CA ALA A 156 13.91 4.15 -0.11
C ALA A 156 14.25 3.47 1.22
N ILE A 157 13.47 3.71 2.27
CA ILE A 157 13.68 3.10 3.59
C ILE A 157 13.52 1.58 3.53
N LEU A 158 12.43 1.10 2.92
CA LEU A 158 12.10 -0.31 2.80
C LEU A 158 13.10 -1.03 1.88
N TRP A 159 13.57 -0.40 0.81
CA TRP A 159 14.68 -0.92 0.01
C TRP A 159 15.94 -1.09 0.87
N TRP A 160 16.31 -0.06 1.64
CA TRP A 160 17.48 -0.11 2.51
C TRP A 160 17.36 -1.24 3.55
N ILE A 161 16.21 -1.35 4.22
CA ILE A 161 15.97 -2.41 5.20
C ILE A 161 16.10 -3.80 4.56
N LEU A 162 15.48 -4.01 3.40
CA LEU A 162 15.43 -5.32 2.75
C LEU A 162 16.80 -5.81 2.26
N TYR A 163 17.64 -4.90 1.77
CA TYR A 163 18.92 -5.27 1.14
C TYR A 163 20.16 -5.00 2.00
N HIS A 164 20.09 -4.06 2.95
CA HIS A 164 21.25 -3.58 3.70
C HIS A 164 21.16 -3.84 5.21
N THR A 165 20.15 -4.56 5.71
CA THR A 165 20.04 -4.87 7.15
C THR A 165 19.91 -6.36 7.44
N ARG A 166 20.22 -6.76 8.69
CA ARG A 166 20.04 -8.14 9.17
C ARG A 166 18.59 -8.62 9.03
N TRP A 167 17.62 -7.76 9.33
CA TRP A 167 16.20 -8.08 9.17
C TRP A 167 15.84 -8.45 7.73
N GLY A 168 16.35 -7.68 6.76
CA GLY A 168 16.15 -7.96 5.34
C GLY A 168 16.79 -9.28 4.89
N ILE A 169 17.97 -9.62 5.41
CA ILE A 169 18.61 -10.93 5.14
C ILE A 169 17.76 -12.06 5.70
N LEU A 170 17.33 -11.98 6.96
CA LEU A 170 16.53 -13.03 7.61
C LEU A 170 15.20 -13.24 6.88
N LEU A 171 14.51 -12.15 6.53
CA LEU A 171 13.24 -12.20 5.80
C LEU A 171 13.40 -12.89 4.43
N ARG A 172 14.42 -12.51 3.66
CA ARG A 172 14.69 -13.11 2.35
C ARG A 172 15.14 -14.57 2.46
N SER A 173 15.94 -14.92 3.46
CA SER A 173 16.34 -16.31 3.70
C SER A 173 15.14 -17.21 4.01
N CYS A 174 14.15 -16.70 4.76
CA CYS A 174 12.91 -17.43 5.01
C CYS A 174 12.11 -17.67 3.72
N GLY A 175 12.08 -16.71 2.79
CA GLY A 175 11.38 -16.88 1.51
C GLY A 175 12.12 -17.78 0.51
N GLU A 176 13.45 -17.68 0.42
CA GLU A 176 14.26 -18.41 -0.56
C GLU A 176 14.47 -19.89 -0.18
N ALA A 177 14.74 -20.18 1.09
CA ALA A 177 15.00 -21.53 1.58
C ALA A 177 14.47 -21.72 3.01
N PRO A 178 13.14 -21.84 3.20
CA PRO A 178 12.52 -21.93 4.52
C PRO A 178 13.14 -23.03 5.41
N GLY A 179 13.37 -24.22 4.86
CA GLY A 179 13.95 -25.34 5.60
C GLY A 179 15.41 -25.11 6.05
N ALA A 180 16.20 -24.37 5.25
CA ALA A 180 17.57 -24.01 5.63
C ALA A 180 17.57 -22.90 6.68
N ALA A 181 16.66 -21.93 6.57
CA ALA A 181 16.47 -20.88 7.57
C ALA A 181 16.06 -21.47 8.93
N ASP A 182 15.15 -22.44 8.96
CA ASP A 182 14.75 -23.16 10.17
C ASP A 182 15.94 -23.93 10.78
N ALA A 183 16.71 -24.66 9.97
CA ALA A 183 17.88 -25.40 10.44
C ALA A 183 18.99 -24.48 10.98
N ALA A 184 19.15 -23.28 10.40
CA ALA A 184 20.09 -22.26 10.86
C ALA A 184 19.61 -21.51 12.12
N GLY A 185 18.40 -21.81 12.63
CA GLY A 185 17.85 -21.19 13.83
C GLY A 185 17.37 -19.75 13.62
N VAL A 186 17.10 -19.34 12.37
CA VAL A 186 16.52 -18.03 12.03
C VAL A 186 15.14 -17.88 12.67
N TRP A 187 14.42 -18.99 12.84
CA TRP A 187 13.16 -19.10 13.58
C TRP A 187 13.34 -19.98 14.82
N ARG A 188 13.69 -19.40 15.98
CA ARG A 188 13.69 -20.13 17.25
C ARG A 188 12.27 -20.20 17.80
N ARG A 189 11.47 -21.17 17.33
CA ARG A 189 10.30 -21.62 18.07
C ARG A 189 10.83 -22.52 19.18
N GLU A 190 10.90 -22.00 20.41
CA GLU A 190 11.09 -22.84 21.58
C GLU A 190 10.05 -23.96 21.52
N ARG A 191 10.52 -25.20 21.61
CA ARG A 191 9.72 -26.41 21.45
C ARG A 191 8.69 -26.53 22.56
#